data_AF-A0A174JKS9-F1
#
_entry.id   AF-A0A174JKS9-F1
#
_cell.length_a   1.000
_cell.length_b   1.000
_cell.length_c   1.000
_cell.angle_alpha   90.00
_cell.angle_beta   90.00
_cell.angle_gamma   90.00
#
_symmetry.space_group_name_H-M   'P 1'
#
loop_
_entity.id
_entity.type
_entity.pdbx_description
1 polymer ?
#
loop_
_entity_poly.entity_id
_entity_poly.type
_entity_poly.pdbx_seq_one_letter_code
_entity_poly.pdbx_strand_id
1 'polypeptide(L)'
;MSAVPIWCLTCCRVGGRRPARMGLKQNGAAMAQLKILLTRIDDRFIYGQDVELWNGTVGSNLVLIVNDEIAADSRQWAPMRVAAPEGVWMRFFSVQRAIDIIHTATPRQWILIMVASPADALALVKGGVPITKISIGHMQVGEGKHPITPAVAVDDADVAALKELQKLGVELEIRYLPSSNPDSIQLVI
;
A
#
# COMPACT_ATOMS: atom_id res chain seq x y z
N MET A 1 -7.85 33.59 86.98
CA MET A 1 -6.45 33.80 87.45
C MET A 1 -5.80 32.44 87.64
N SER A 2 -4.97 32.02 86.68
CA SER A 2 -3.73 31.27 86.96
C SER A 2 -2.91 31.24 85.66
N ALA A 3 -1.61 31.38 85.82
CA ALA A 3 -0.61 31.75 84.84
C ALA A 3 0.33 30.54 84.61
N VAL A 4 0.80 30.31 83.38
CA VAL A 4 2.24 30.42 82.99
C VAL A 4 2.97 29.03 83.01
N PRO A 5 4.08 28.79 82.26
CA PRO A 5 4.12 28.03 80.99
C PRO A 5 5.28 26.99 81.01
N ILE A 6 5.75 26.47 79.85
CA ILE A 6 7.19 26.31 79.44
C ILE A 6 7.37 25.30 78.27
N TRP A 7 7.93 25.80 77.15
CA TRP A 7 8.90 25.20 76.19
C TRP A 7 8.55 23.90 75.44
N CYS A 8 8.93 23.63 74.18
CA CYS A 8 9.73 24.27 73.13
C CYS A 8 9.49 23.48 71.81
N LEU A 9 9.98 24.03 70.68
CA LEU A 9 10.44 23.37 69.44
C LEU A 9 9.62 23.57 68.14
N THR A 10 10.12 24.55 67.38
CA THR A 10 10.53 24.51 65.95
C THR A 10 9.54 24.25 64.81
N CYS A 11 9.50 25.25 63.92
CA CYS A 11 9.63 25.19 62.45
C CYS A 11 8.90 24.08 61.69
N CYS A 12 7.94 24.46 60.82
CA CYS A 12 8.24 24.57 59.39
C CYS A 12 7.05 25.13 58.59
N ARG A 13 7.38 26.06 57.70
CA ARG A 13 6.51 26.76 56.76
C ARG A 13 6.16 25.81 55.60
N VAL A 14 4.92 25.34 55.50
CA VAL A 14 4.47 24.55 54.34
C VAL A 14 4.06 25.51 53.23
N GLY A 15 4.92 25.63 52.22
CA GLY A 15 4.69 26.38 51.00
C GLY A 15 3.58 25.77 50.13
N GLY A 16 2.74 26.65 49.56
CA GLY A 16 1.69 26.26 48.64
C GLY A 16 2.23 25.67 47.34
N ARG A 17 1.51 24.66 46.83
CA ARG A 17 1.65 24.20 45.44
C ARG A 17 0.29 24.33 44.77
N ARG A 18 0.20 25.23 43.79
CA ARG A 18 -0.87 25.22 42.78
C ARG A 18 -0.69 23.96 41.93
N PRO A 19 -1.76 23.23 41.58
CA PRO A 19 -1.62 22.06 40.72
C PRO A 19 -1.21 22.51 39.31
N ALA A 20 -0.13 21.91 38.80
CA ALA A 20 0.36 22.13 37.46
C ALA A 20 -0.68 21.66 36.44
N ARG A 21 -1.05 22.52 35.48
CA ARG A 21 -1.79 22.12 34.29
C ARG A 21 -0.91 21.14 33.52
N MET A 22 -1.34 19.88 33.51
CA MET A 22 -0.77 18.83 32.68
C MET A 22 -1.15 19.15 31.24
N GLY A 23 -0.23 19.79 30.51
CA GLY A 23 -0.38 19.99 29.07
C GLY A 23 -0.44 18.63 28.39
N LEU A 24 -1.55 18.35 27.69
CA LEU A 24 -1.57 17.27 26.72
C LEU A 24 -0.43 17.51 25.74
N LYS A 25 0.61 16.68 25.80
CA LYS A 25 1.54 16.53 24.69
C LYS A 25 0.68 16.07 23.52
N GLN A 26 0.46 16.96 22.56
CA GLN A 26 0.01 16.54 21.25
C GLN A 26 1.08 15.59 20.73
N ASN A 27 0.75 14.30 20.73
CA ASN A 27 1.51 13.32 19.98
C ASN A 27 1.33 13.71 18.51
N GLY A 28 2.22 14.55 18.01
CA GLY A 28 2.51 14.61 16.58
C GLY A 28 3.00 13.22 16.20
N ALA A 29 2.07 12.32 15.89
CA ALA A 29 2.37 11.13 15.14
C ALA A 29 3.09 11.64 13.90
N ALA A 30 4.41 11.41 13.83
CA ALA A 30 5.14 11.56 12.59
C ALA A 30 4.30 10.82 11.55
N MET A 31 3.74 11.55 10.59
CA MET A 31 2.87 11.00 9.56
C MET A 31 3.62 9.80 8.99
N ALA A 32 3.15 8.59 9.33
CA ALA A 32 3.81 7.38 8.92
C ALA A 32 3.83 7.41 7.40
N GLN A 33 5.00 7.62 6.82
CA GLN A 33 5.11 7.74 5.37
C GLN A 33 4.84 6.37 4.80
N LEU A 34 3.62 6.16 4.31
CA LEU A 34 3.21 5.02 3.50
C LEU A 34 4.19 4.92 2.31
N LYS A 35 4.75 3.73 2.10
CA LYS A 35 5.72 3.45 1.04
C LYS A 35 5.18 2.40 0.09
N ILE A 36 4.44 2.85 -0.92
CA ILE A 36 4.10 2.05 -2.10
C ILE A 36 5.25 2.24 -3.08
N LEU A 37 6.03 1.18 -3.34
CA LEU A 37 7.19 1.25 -4.22
C LEU A 37 6.80 1.09 -5.68
N LEU A 38 5.82 0.22 -5.94
CA LEU A 38 5.28 -0.02 -7.27
C LEU A 38 3.86 -0.58 -7.16
N THR A 39 3.02 -0.20 -8.11
CA THR A 39 1.76 -0.91 -8.40
C THR A 39 1.91 -1.59 -9.75
N ARG A 40 1.52 -2.86 -9.84
CA ARG A 40 1.63 -3.65 -11.07
C ARG A 40 0.28 -4.25 -11.47
N ILE A 41 -0.07 -4.11 -12.74
CA ILE A 41 -1.20 -4.82 -13.37
C ILE A 41 -0.65 -6.11 -13.98
N ASP A 42 -1.02 -7.25 -13.40
CA ASP A 42 -0.63 -8.58 -13.85
C ASP A 42 -1.68 -9.60 -13.37
N ASP A 43 -2.52 -10.08 -14.29
CA ASP A 43 -3.60 -11.05 -14.01
C ASP A 43 -3.10 -12.46 -13.66
N ARG A 44 -1.80 -12.73 -13.86
CA ARG A 44 -1.15 -13.98 -13.43
C ARG A 44 -0.73 -13.92 -11.97
N PHE A 45 -0.69 -12.75 -11.35
CA PHE A 45 -0.19 -12.54 -9.98
C PHE A 45 1.16 -13.23 -9.74
N ILE A 46 1.17 -14.36 -9.02
CA ILE A 46 2.38 -15.10 -8.61
C ILE A 46 2.60 -16.36 -9.48
N TYR A 47 1.88 -16.52 -10.59
CA TYR A 47 2.17 -17.58 -11.55
C TYR A 47 3.49 -17.27 -12.29
N GLY A 48 4.59 -17.92 -11.85
CA GLY A 48 5.92 -17.82 -12.45
C GLY A 48 6.98 -17.22 -11.52
N GLN A 49 8.05 -16.69 -12.09
CA GLN A 49 9.16 -16.04 -11.35
C GLN A 49 9.02 -14.50 -11.31
N ASP A 50 7.96 -13.94 -11.89
CA ASP A 50 7.86 -12.50 -12.14
C ASP A 50 7.82 -11.70 -10.83
N VAL A 51 7.08 -12.17 -9.82
CA VAL A 51 7.02 -11.53 -8.49
C VAL A 51 8.37 -11.53 -7.80
N GLU A 52 9.16 -12.60 -7.93
CA GLU A 52 10.50 -12.68 -7.35
C GLU A 52 11.45 -11.67 -8.01
N LEU A 53 11.44 -11.59 -9.35
CA LEU A 53 12.26 -10.64 -10.11
C LEU A 53 11.90 -9.20 -9.80
N TRP A 54 10.60 -8.88 -9.80
CA TRP A 54 10.11 -7.54 -9.48
C TRP A 54 10.38 -7.18 -8.02
N ASN A 55 10.13 -8.09 -7.07
CA ASN A 55 10.44 -7.86 -5.67
C ASN A 55 11.94 -7.66 -5.45
N GLY A 56 12.80 -8.46 -6.09
CA GLY A 56 14.25 -8.31 -6.03
C GLY A 56 14.77 -6.98 -6.60
N THR A 57 14.13 -6.47 -7.66
CA THR A 57 14.50 -5.18 -8.26
C THR A 57 13.96 -3.99 -7.46
N VAL A 58 12.71 -4.07 -7.01
CA VAL A 58 12.01 -2.98 -6.30
C VAL A 58 12.44 -2.91 -4.83
N GLY A 59 12.79 -4.04 -4.23
CA GLY A 59 13.16 -4.13 -2.82
C GLY A 59 11.97 -4.10 -1.85
N SER A 60 10.79 -4.55 -2.27
CA SER A 60 9.63 -4.65 -1.38
C SER A 60 9.82 -5.76 -0.34
N ASN A 61 9.21 -5.57 0.83
CA ASN A 61 9.13 -6.57 1.89
C ASN A 61 7.68 -7.02 2.18
N LEU A 62 6.72 -6.43 1.46
CA LEU A 62 5.33 -6.79 1.48
C LEU A 62 4.76 -6.75 0.05
N VAL A 63 4.25 -7.88 -0.42
CA VAL A 63 3.44 -7.98 -1.63
C VAL A 63 1.97 -8.00 -1.22
N LEU A 64 1.22 -7.03 -1.73
CA LEU A 64 -0.21 -6.92 -1.53
C LEU A 64 -0.94 -7.32 -2.83
N ILE A 65 -1.54 -8.50 -2.84
CA ILE A 65 -2.42 -8.96 -3.89
C ILE A 65 -3.81 -8.37 -3.63
N VAL A 66 -4.31 -7.57 -4.56
CA VAL A 66 -5.63 -6.94 -4.47
C VAL A 66 -6.53 -7.55 -5.53
N ASN A 67 -7.42 -8.44 -5.09
CA ASN A 67 -8.40 -9.11 -5.93
C ASN A 67 -9.49 -9.73 -5.04
N ASP A 68 -10.75 -9.42 -5.32
CA ASP A 68 -11.88 -9.78 -4.45
C ASP A 68 -12.08 -11.31 -4.39
N GLU A 69 -11.94 -12.00 -5.52
CA GLU A 69 -12.13 -13.45 -5.62
C GLU A 69 -11.03 -14.21 -4.88
N ILE A 70 -9.76 -13.87 -5.15
CA ILE A 70 -8.62 -14.46 -4.47
C ILE A 70 -8.70 -14.18 -2.97
N ALA A 71 -9.03 -12.96 -2.54
CA ALA A 71 -9.12 -12.63 -1.13
C ALA A 71 -10.22 -13.42 -0.38
N ALA A 72 -11.30 -13.77 -1.06
CA ALA A 72 -12.42 -14.52 -0.49
C ALA A 72 -12.15 -16.03 -0.39
N ASP A 73 -11.26 -16.59 -1.21
CA ASP A 73 -11.02 -18.04 -1.27
C ASP A 73 -9.61 -18.46 -0.85
N SER A 74 -9.51 -19.06 0.34
CA SER A 74 -8.27 -19.63 0.85
C SER A 74 -7.63 -20.71 -0.02
N ARG A 75 -8.40 -21.40 -0.85
CA ARG A 75 -7.86 -22.38 -1.79
C ARG A 75 -7.05 -21.72 -2.90
N GLN A 76 -7.38 -20.48 -3.24
CA GLN A 76 -6.65 -19.69 -4.24
C GLN A 76 -5.42 -19.01 -3.64
N TRP A 77 -5.57 -18.34 -2.49
CA TRP A 77 -4.47 -17.56 -1.92
C TRP A 77 -3.45 -18.40 -1.13
N ALA A 78 -3.82 -19.55 -0.56
CA ALA A 78 -2.89 -20.33 0.26
C ALA A 78 -1.66 -20.84 -0.53
N PRO A 79 -1.79 -21.38 -1.75
CA PRO A 79 -0.64 -21.75 -2.58
C PRO A 79 0.25 -20.55 -2.91
N MET A 80 -0.34 -19.41 -3.25
CA MET A 80 0.38 -18.16 -3.53
C MET A 80 1.24 -17.72 -2.34
N ARG A 81 0.70 -17.84 -1.12
CA ARG A 81 1.43 -17.49 0.10
C ARG A 81 2.64 -18.40 0.35
N VAL A 82 2.57 -19.67 -0.07
CA VAL A 82 3.70 -20.60 0.02
C VAL A 82 4.78 -20.26 -1.00
N ALA A 83 4.39 -19.72 -2.16
CA ALA A 83 5.31 -19.27 -3.20
C ALA A 83 5.90 -17.87 -2.96
N ALA A 84 5.63 -17.24 -1.80
CA ALA A 84 6.18 -15.93 -1.49
C ALA A 84 7.73 -15.99 -1.41
N PRO A 85 8.44 -15.00 -1.98
CA PRO A 85 9.90 -14.94 -1.88
C PRO A 85 10.37 -14.89 -0.42
N GLU A 86 11.58 -15.38 -0.15
CA GLU A 86 12.14 -15.40 1.20
C GLU A 86 12.23 -13.98 1.79
N GLY A 87 11.78 -13.83 3.03
CA GLY A 87 11.77 -12.53 3.72
C GLY A 87 10.67 -11.56 3.28
N VAL A 88 9.78 -11.96 2.37
CA VAL A 88 8.69 -11.13 1.86
C VAL A 88 7.35 -11.57 2.43
N TRP A 89 6.63 -10.65 3.05
CA TRP A 89 5.27 -10.90 3.50
C TRP A 89 4.28 -10.83 2.34
N MET A 90 3.24 -11.64 2.40
CA MET A 90 2.15 -11.61 1.43
C MET A 90 0.81 -11.42 2.11
N ARG A 91 -0.01 -10.54 1.53
CA ARG A 91 -1.37 -10.24 1.95
C ARG A 91 -2.30 -10.23 0.74
N PHE A 92 -3.54 -10.63 0.98
CA PHE A 92 -4.59 -10.74 -0.03
C PHE A 92 -5.78 -9.93 0.46
N PHE A 93 -6.14 -8.87 -0.24
CA PHE A 93 -7.26 -8.00 0.12
C PHE A 93 -8.23 -7.86 -1.06
N SER A 94 -9.50 -7.63 -0.73
CA SER A 94 -10.42 -7.04 -1.69
C SER A 94 -10.01 -5.59 -2.00
N VAL A 95 -10.50 -5.05 -3.11
CA VAL A 95 -10.24 -3.66 -3.51
C VAL A 95 -10.67 -2.70 -2.40
N GLN A 96 -11.88 -2.87 -1.87
CA GLN A 96 -12.38 -2.03 -0.78
C GLN A 96 -11.52 -2.16 0.48
N ARG A 97 -11.14 -3.39 0.85
CA ARG A 97 -10.33 -3.62 2.05
C ARG A 97 -8.94 -3.01 1.93
N ALA A 98 -8.36 -2.99 0.72
CA ALA A 98 -7.10 -2.32 0.46
C ALA A 98 -7.22 -0.80 0.65
N ILE A 99 -8.28 -0.18 0.10
CA ILE A 99 -8.57 1.26 0.28
C ILE A 99 -8.67 1.62 1.76
N ASP A 100 -9.43 0.84 2.53
CA ASP A 100 -9.69 1.12 3.94
C ASP A 100 -8.44 1.01 4.82
N ILE A 101 -7.54 0.05 4.55
CA ILE A 101 -6.39 -0.24 5.42
C ILE A 101 -5.12 0.45 4.99
N ILE A 102 -4.91 0.77 3.71
CA ILE A 102 -3.55 1.11 3.22
C ILE A 102 -2.89 2.24 4.02
N HIS A 103 -3.69 3.18 4.52
CA HIS A 103 -3.24 4.32 5.33
C HIS A 103 -2.77 3.94 6.75
N THR A 104 -3.05 2.73 7.23
CA THR A 104 -2.55 2.20 8.50
C THR A 104 -1.21 1.46 8.34
N ALA A 105 -0.63 1.44 7.13
CA ALA A 105 0.66 0.80 6.91
C ALA A 105 1.76 1.47 7.74
N THR A 106 2.65 0.65 8.30
CA THR A 106 3.80 1.13 9.06
C THR A 106 4.93 1.59 8.12
N PRO A 107 5.79 2.53 8.52
CA PRO A 107 6.92 2.99 7.67
C PRO A 107 7.97 1.92 7.33
N ARG A 108 7.90 0.77 8.02
CA ARG A 108 8.75 -0.41 7.76
C ARG A 108 8.20 -1.27 6.63
N GLN A 109 6.96 -1.08 6.21
CA GLN A 109 6.36 -1.80 5.09
C GLN A 109 6.70 -1.10 3.79
N TRP A 110 7.32 -1.84 2.88
CA TRP A 110 7.66 -1.42 1.52
C TRP A 110 6.84 -2.27 0.57
N ILE A 111 5.83 -1.65 -0.02
CA ILE A 111 4.68 -2.35 -0.58
C ILE A 111 4.81 -2.43 -2.09
N LEU A 112 4.73 -3.64 -2.64
CA LEU A 112 4.41 -3.91 -4.03
C LEU A 112 2.93 -4.29 -4.11
N ILE A 113 2.12 -3.47 -4.79
CA ILE A 113 0.69 -3.76 -5.01
C ILE A 113 0.55 -4.49 -6.34
N MET A 114 -0.20 -5.59 -6.36
CA MET A 114 -0.56 -6.30 -7.60
C MET A 114 -2.07 -6.35 -7.74
N VAL A 115 -2.55 -6.02 -8.93
CA VAL A 115 -3.97 -6.06 -9.33
C VAL A 115 -4.11 -6.80 -10.66
N ALA A 116 -5.29 -7.36 -10.92
CA ALA A 116 -5.55 -8.06 -12.19
C ALA A 116 -5.82 -7.11 -13.35
N SER A 117 -6.39 -5.93 -13.09
CA SER A 117 -6.94 -5.09 -14.16
C SER A 117 -6.68 -3.58 -13.98
N PRO A 118 -6.73 -2.79 -15.07
CA PRO A 118 -6.76 -1.33 -14.99
C PRO A 118 -7.95 -0.78 -14.19
N ALA A 119 -9.10 -1.49 -14.21
CA ALA A 119 -10.29 -1.09 -13.46
C ALA A 119 -10.04 -1.14 -11.95
N ASP A 120 -9.39 -2.21 -11.45
CA ASP A 120 -9.02 -2.33 -10.04
C ASP A 120 -8.01 -1.25 -9.65
N ALA A 121 -6.99 -1.01 -10.49
CA ALA A 121 -6.02 0.06 -10.26
C ALA A 121 -6.70 1.43 -10.17
N LEU A 122 -7.63 1.72 -11.08
CA LEU A 122 -8.40 2.95 -11.10
C LEU A 122 -9.28 3.09 -9.84
N ALA A 123 -9.90 1.99 -9.40
CA ALA A 123 -10.69 1.98 -8.17
C ALA A 123 -9.84 2.30 -6.94
N LEU A 124 -8.63 1.75 -6.84
CA LEU A 124 -7.68 2.08 -5.77
C LEU A 124 -7.30 3.56 -5.78
N VAL A 125 -6.95 4.12 -6.95
CA VAL A 125 -6.59 5.54 -7.07
C VAL A 125 -7.77 6.44 -6.70
N LYS A 126 -8.97 6.15 -7.22
CA LYS A 126 -10.20 6.91 -6.89
C LYS A 126 -10.61 6.75 -5.42
N GLY A 127 -10.26 5.61 -4.81
CA GLY A 127 -10.44 5.35 -3.38
C GLY A 127 -9.42 6.09 -2.48
N GLY A 128 -8.48 6.83 -3.04
CA GLY A 128 -7.50 7.62 -2.28
C GLY A 128 -6.21 6.86 -1.93
N VAL A 129 -5.97 5.70 -2.54
CA VAL A 129 -4.66 5.03 -2.42
C VAL A 129 -3.61 5.87 -3.18
N PRO A 130 -2.51 6.31 -2.54
CA PRO A 130 -1.56 7.23 -3.17
C PRO A 130 -0.60 6.50 -4.12
N ILE A 131 -1.11 6.08 -5.28
CA ILE A 131 -0.37 5.42 -6.34
C ILE A 131 0.09 6.48 -7.35
N THR A 132 1.41 6.60 -7.53
CA THR A 132 2.00 7.56 -8.47
C THR A 132 2.48 6.92 -9.76
N LYS A 133 2.74 5.61 -9.76
CA LYS A 133 3.27 4.86 -10.89
C LYS A 133 2.67 3.46 -10.96
N ILE A 134 2.28 3.05 -12.16
CA ILE A 134 1.78 1.71 -12.48
C ILE A 134 2.62 1.10 -13.60
N SER A 135 3.09 -0.12 -13.37
CA SER A 135 3.68 -0.99 -14.40
C SER A 135 2.63 -1.98 -14.91
N ILE A 136 2.41 -2.00 -16.22
CA ILE A 136 1.53 -2.94 -16.92
C ILE A 136 2.40 -4.11 -17.37
N GLY A 137 2.16 -5.26 -16.75
CA GLY A 137 2.96 -6.46 -16.91
C GLY A 137 2.38 -7.45 -17.88
N HIS A 138 1.20 -7.95 -17.52
CA HIS A 138 0.47 -8.93 -18.30
C HIS A 138 -1.02 -8.69 -18.18
N MET A 139 -1.70 -8.76 -19.32
CA MET A 139 -3.15 -8.71 -19.43
C MET A 139 -3.55 -9.69 -20.53
N GLN A 140 -4.25 -10.75 -20.14
CA GLN A 140 -4.58 -11.87 -21.00
C GLN A 140 -5.45 -11.46 -22.20
N VAL A 141 -5.21 -12.12 -23.33
CA VAL A 141 -6.07 -12.04 -24.51
C VAL A 141 -7.42 -12.68 -24.19
N GLY A 142 -8.50 -11.93 -24.42
CA GLY A 142 -9.87 -12.37 -24.27
C GLY A 142 -10.73 -11.95 -25.45
N GLU A 143 -11.97 -12.40 -25.48
CA GLU A 143 -12.93 -11.96 -26.48
C GLU A 143 -13.12 -10.44 -26.40
N GLY A 144 -12.99 -9.74 -27.53
CA GLY A 144 -13.08 -8.28 -27.60
C GLY A 144 -11.80 -7.52 -27.23
N LYS A 145 -10.74 -8.19 -26.77
CA LYS A 145 -9.44 -7.56 -26.51
C LYS A 145 -8.54 -7.57 -27.73
N HIS A 146 -7.85 -6.46 -27.95
CA HIS A 146 -6.88 -6.27 -29.03
C HIS A 146 -5.46 -6.39 -28.47
N PRO A 147 -4.59 -7.21 -29.07
CA PRO A 147 -3.21 -7.37 -28.62
C PRO A 147 -2.41 -6.10 -28.92
N ILE A 148 -1.71 -5.59 -27.91
CA ILE A 148 -0.83 -4.42 -28.01
C ILE A 148 0.63 -4.85 -27.98
N THR A 149 0.96 -5.75 -27.05
CA THR A 149 2.26 -6.43 -26.96
C THR A 149 2.01 -7.93 -26.81
N PRO A 150 3.05 -8.79 -26.90
CA PRO A 150 2.89 -10.23 -26.65
C PRO A 150 2.31 -10.57 -25.27
N ALA A 151 2.45 -9.67 -24.28
CA ALA A 151 1.99 -9.89 -22.92
C ALA A 151 0.73 -9.08 -22.56
N VAL A 152 0.32 -8.10 -23.37
CA VAL A 152 -0.75 -7.16 -23.03
C VAL A 152 -1.75 -7.05 -24.16
N ALA A 153 -3.00 -7.43 -23.86
CA ALA A 153 -4.16 -7.15 -24.69
C ALA A 153 -5.19 -6.31 -23.91
N VAL A 154 -5.85 -5.39 -24.60
CA VAL A 154 -6.78 -4.42 -24.01
C VAL A 154 -8.08 -4.33 -24.79
N ASP A 155 -9.18 -4.04 -24.11
CA ASP A 155 -10.43 -3.59 -24.73
C ASP A 155 -10.67 -2.09 -24.51
N ASP A 156 -11.80 -1.58 -25.00
CA ASP A 156 -12.18 -0.17 -24.86
C ASP A 156 -12.31 0.28 -23.39
N ALA A 157 -12.73 -0.62 -22.49
CA ALA A 157 -12.88 -0.32 -21.07
C ALA A 157 -11.52 -0.22 -20.38
N ASP A 158 -10.59 -1.13 -20.70
CA ASP A 158 -9.19 -1.07 -20.26
C ASP A 158 -8.53 0.24 -20.71
N VAL A 159 -8.68 0.61 -21.99
CA VAL A 159 -8.15 1.86 -22.54
C VAL A 159 -8.75 3.08 -21.84
N ALA A 160 -10.06 3.08 -21.60
CA ALA A 160 -10.72 4.17 -20.90
C ALA A 160 -10.21 4.32 -19.45
N ALA A 161 -9.99 3.21 -18.74
CA ALA A 161 -9.46 3.20 -17.39
C ALA A 161 -8.01 3.71 -17.33
N LEU A 162 -7.15 3.27 -18.26
CA LEU A 162 -5.77 3.73 -18.37
C LEU A 162 -5.70 5.23 -18.72
N LYS A 163 -6.56 5.71 -19.62
CA LYS A 163 -6.69 7.15 -19.92
C LYS A 163 -7.08 7.96 -18.69
N GLU A 164 -8.01 7.45 -17.89
CA GLU A 164 -8.43 8.11 -16.66
C GLU A 164 -7.30 8.14 -15.62
N LEU A 165 -6.54 7.05 -15.46
CA LEU A 165 -5.36 7.00 -14.59
C LEU A 165 -4.32 8.07 -14.97
N GLN A 166 -4.05 8.27 -16.28
CA GLN A 166 -3.16 9.34 -16.72
C GLN A 166 -3.70 10.73 -16.39
N LYS A 167 -5.01 10.97 -16.56
CA LYS A 167 -5.63 12.25 -16.19
C LYS A 167 -5.52 12.54 -14.70
N LEU A 168 -5.53 11.49 -13.87
CA LEU A 168 -5.31 11.58 -12.43
C LEU A 168 -3.82 11.76 -12.06
N GLY A 169 -2.92 11.85 -13.05
CA GLY A 169 -1.49 12.12 -12.85
C GLY A 169 -0.65 10.87 -12.55
N VAL A 170 -1.18 9.66 -12.80
CA VAL A 170 -0.45 8.41 -12.60
C VAL A 170 0.46 8.14 -13.79
N GLU A 171 1.75 7.91 -13.52
CA GLU A 171 2.70 7.45 -14.53
C GLU A 171 2.40 6.00 -14.92
N LEU A 172 2.24 5.73 -16.21
CA LEU A 172 1.99 4.39 -16.74
C LEU A 172 3.18 3.95 -17.60
N GLU A 173 3.68 2.75 -17.34
CA GLU A 173 4.67 2.08 -18.20
C GLU A 173 4.20 0.67 -18.55
N ILE A 174 4.48 0.22 -19.77
CA ILE A 174 4.31 -1.18 -20.15
C ILE A 174 5.68 -1.83 -20.01
N ARG A 175 5.81 -2.81 -19.11
CA ARG A 175 7.08 -3.51 -18.90
C ARG A 175 6.83 -4.93 -18.42
N TYR A 176 7.23 -5.89 -19.23
CA TYR A 176 7.08 -7.31 -18.93
C TYR A 176 7.94 -7.73 -17.72
N LEU A 177 9.27 -7.66 -17.83
CA LEU A 177 10.23 -7.93 -16.75
C LEU A 177 11.03 -6.68 -16.39
N PRO A 178 11.62 -6.60 -15.19
CA PRO A 178 12.47 -5.47 -14.81
C PRO A 178 13.64 -5.22 -15.76
N SER A 179 14.18 -6.29 -16.36
CA SER A 179 15.27 -6.26 -17.34
C SER A 179 14.82 -5.96 -18.77
N SER A 180 13.50 -6.00 -19.05
CA SER A 180 12.96 -5.68 -20.36
C SER A 180 12.96 -4.17 -20.59
N ASN A 181 13.21 -3.76 -21.83
CA ASN A 181 12.95 -2.38 -22.23
C ASN A 181 11.45 -2.09 -22.09
N PRO A 182 11.06 -0.92 -21.55
CA PRO A 182 9.66 -0.54 -21.50
C PRO A 182 9.12 -0.32 -22.92
N ASP A 183 7.90 -0.81 -23.16
CA ASP A 183 7.16 -0.48 -24.36
C ASP A 183 6.50 0.90 -24.20
N SER A 184 6.25 1.56 -25.33
CA SER A 184 5.61 2.88 -25.32
C SER A 184 4.15 2.77 -24.87
N ILE A 185 3.75 3.58 -23.89
CA ILE A 185 2.35 3.64 -23.47
C ILE A 185 1.41 4.12 -24.59
N GLN A 186 1.95 4.84 -25.60
CA GLN A 186 1.21 5.29 -26.78
C GLN A 186 0.68 4.13 -27.64
N LEU A 187 1.12 2.90 -27.39
CA LEU A 187 0.57 1.72 -28.06
C LEU A 187 -0.86 1.40 -27.56
N VAL A 188 -1.25 1.90 -26.39
CA VAL A 188 -2.55 1.64 -25.75
C VAL A 188 -3.50 2.84 -25.85
N ILE A 189 -2.97 4.07 -25.92
CA ILE A 189 -3.71 5.30 -25.61
C ILE A 189 -3.92 6.17 -26.84
#